data_AF-A0A5D2DSA6-F1
#
_entry.id   AF-A0A5D2DSA6-F1
#
_cell.length_a   1.000
_cell.length_b   1.000
_cell.length_c   1.000
_cell.angle_alpha   90.00
_cell.angle_beta   90.00
_cell.angle_gamma   90.00
#
_symmetry.space_group_name_H-M   'P 1'
#
loop_
_entity.id
_entity.type
_entity.pdbx_description
1 polymer ?
#
loop_
_entity_poly.entity_id
_entity_poly.type
_entity_poly.pdbx_seq_one_letter_code
_entity_poly.pdbx_strand_id
1 'polypeptide(L)'
;MAASPLNVQPSFHARSNSLPSRQHPITSQIDENLNRFRASQSASTSSSSTGHELACLQDLYDYVDMLLQFPLTQQALAQDQQRKSVEQVLDASLVLLDVCGTAKDALLRTKECTQELQSVLRRRRGGVEGLGDEVRKYLTSKKEVRKAISKAFKNLKHMDNKLMSKDGETGAVISTLKQVVAATMGVLQSLLSFISGPEASSRWSLVSKLMHQKSVWCEEEEEKTNEIANAEAALRSFIKSGNVKHVENVQNELQNSELCIQDLEEGLESFFRRLIKARVTVLNIVNC
;
A
#
# COMPACT_ATOMS: atom_id res chain seq x y z
N MET A 1 -29.90 -77.92 -38.22
CA MET A 1 -30.10 -76.46 -38.12
C MET A 1 -29.93 -76.06 -36.66
N ALA A 2 -28.86 -75.36 -36.33
CA ALA A 2 -28.61 -74.80 -35.00
C ALA A 2 -28.22 -73.34 -35.20
N ALA A 3 -28.99 -72.41 -34.61
CA ALA A 3 -28.80 -70.98 -34.73
C ALA A 3 -27.76 -70.51 -33.70
N SER A 4 -26.75 -69.76 -34.17
CA SER A 4 -25.78 -69.05 -33.33
C SER A 4 -26.42 -67.77 -32.75
N PRO A 5 -26.16 -67.40 -31.48
CA PRO A 5 -26.58 -66.10 -30.97
C PRO A 5 -25.56 -65.02 -31.35
N LEU A 6 -26.06 -63.90 -31.87
CA LEU A 6 -25.30 -62.68 -32.13
C LEU A 6 -24.93 -62.01 -30.80
N ASN A 7 -23.64 -61.80 -30.59
CA ASN A 7 -23.07 -61.07 -29.47
C ASN A 7 -23.35 -59.56 -29.66
N VAL A 8 -24.27 -58.99 -28.88
CA VAL A 8 -24.54 -57.55 -28.88
C VAL A 8 -23.58 -56.88 -27.89
N GLN A 9 -22.59 -56.17 -28.43
CA GLN A 9 -21.67 -55.35 -27.65
C GLN A 9 -22.41 -54.08 -27.15
N PRO A 10 -22.32 -53.72 -25.86
CA PRO A 10 -22.93 -52.48 -25.39
C PRO A 10 -22.10 -51.29 -25.91
N SER A 11 -22.77 -50.36 -26.58
CA SER A 11 -22.19 -49.08 -26.96
C SER A 11 -21.91 -48.25 -25.69
N PHE A 12 -20.65 -48.13 -25.31
CA PHE A 12 -20.26 -47.21 -24.25
C PHE A 12 -20.42 -45.77 -24.75
N HIS A 13 -21.41 -45.05 -24.22
CA HIS A 13 -21.44 -43.60 -24.34
C HIS A 13 -20.28 -43.03 -23.53
N ALA A 14 -19.26 -42.55 -24.24
CA ALA A 14 -18.22 -41.70 -23.69
C ALA A 14 -18.87 -40.43 -23.14
N ARG A 15 -19.09 -40.39 -21.83
CA ARG A 15 -19.48 -39.16 -21.13
C ARG A 15 -18.32 -38.19 -21.24
N SER A 16 -18.58 -37.03 -21.84
CA SER A 16 -17.64 -35.94 -21.98
C SER A 16 -17.12 -35.55 -20.60
N ASN A 17 -15.81 -35.71 -20.37
CA ASN A 17 -15.16 -35.15 -19.19
C ASN A 17 -15.15 -33.63 -19.36
N SER A 18 -16.01 -32.93 -18.62
CA SER A 18 -15.91 -31.49 -18.45
C SER A 18 -14.58 -31.19 -17.75
N LEU A 19 -13.61 -30.69 -18.52
CA LEU A 19 -12.40 -30.11 -17.96
C LEU A 19 -12.79 -28.97 -17.00
N PRO A 20 -12.07 -28.77 -15.88
CA PRO A 20 -12.34 -27.65 -14.99
C PRO A 20 -12.30 -26.36 -15.79
N SER A 21 -13.30 -25.49 -15.55
CA SER A 21 -13.46 -24.21 -16.24
C SER A 21 -12.14 -23.45 -16.21
N ARG A 22 -11.57 -23.17 -17.38
CA ARG A 22 -10.31 -22.43 -17.50
C ARG A 22 -10.57 -21.02 -16.94
N GLN A 23 -9.86 -20.63 -15.90
CA GLN A 23 -9.95 -19.27 -15.36
C GLN A 23 -9.72 -18.26 -16.50
N HIS A 24 -10.50 -17.17 -16.51
CA HIS A 24 -10.42 -16.17 -17.56
C HIS A 24 -8.98 -15.61 -17.63
N PRO A 25 -8.40 -15.37 -18.82
CA PRO A 25 -7.01 -14.93 -18.95
C PRO A 25 -6.65 -13.71 -18.08
N ILE A 26 -7.60 -12.80 -17.87
CA ILE A 26 -7.40 -11.57 -17.08
C ILE A 26 -7.46 -11.81 -15.57
N THR A 27 -8.29 -12.73 -15.08
CA THR A 27 -8.24 -13.11 -13.65
C THR A 27 -6.92 -13.80 -13.33
N SER A 28 -6.38 -14.61 -14.26
CA SER A 28 -5.04 -15.19 -14.14
C SER A 28 -3.94 -14.12 -14.10
N GLN A 29 -4.04 -13.07 -14.93
CA GLN A 29 -3.06 -11.97 -14.92
C GLN A 29 -3.11 -11.15 -13.62
N ILE A 30 -4.30 -10.92 -13.06
CA ILE A 30 -4.43 -10.23 -11.76
C ILE A 30 -3.82 -11.09 -10.66
N ASP A 31 -4.13 -12.39 -10.62
CA ASP A 31 -3.58 -13.31 -9.63
C ASP A 31 -2.05 -13.45 -9.77
N GLU A 32 -1.52 -13.52 -10.99
CA GLU A 32 -0.07 -13.48 -11.25
C GLU A 32 0.57 -12.18 -10.78
N ASN A 33 -0.05 -11.03 -11.05
CA ASN A 33 0.43 -9.74 -10.57
C ASN A 33 0.40 -9.64 -9.05
N LEU A 34 -0.66 -10.11 -8.40
CA LEU A 34 -0.79 -10.17 -6.95
C LEU A 34 0.26 -11.11 -6.33
N ASN A 35 0.50 -12.27 -6.95
CA ASN A 35 1.51 -13.22 -6.49
C ASN A 35 2.93 -12.68 -6.68
N ARG A 36 3.21 -12.04 -7.81
CA ARG A 36 4.46 -11.31 -8.06
C ARG A 36 4.65 -10.21 -7.03
N PHE A 37 3.62 -9.39 -6.82
CA PHE A 37 3.61 -8.31 -5.83
C PHE A 37 3.85 -8.82 -4.41
N ARG A 38 3.24 -9.93 -4.01
CA ARG A 38 3.45 -10.58 -2.71
C ARG A 38 4.85 -11.18 -2.59
N ALA A 39 5.34 -11.84 -3.65
CA ALA A 39 6.70 -12.37 -3.69
C ALA A 39 7.76 -11.26 -3.59
N SER A 40 7.53 -10.12 -4.24
CA SER A 40 8.40 -8.94 -4.14
C SER A 40 8.40 -8.32 -2.74
N GLN A 41 7.28 -8.35 -2.02
CA GLN A 41 7.24 -7.94 -0.61
C GLN A 41 7.98 -8.93 0.31
N SER A 42 7.85 -10.24 0.07
CA SER A 42 8.46 -11.27 0.92
C SER A 42 9.95 -11.52 0.67
N ALA A 43 10.42 -11.35 -0.57
CA ALA A 43 11.82 -11.58 -0.96
C ALA A 43 12.73 -10.37 -0.68
N SER A 44 12.15 -9.21 -0.39
CA SER A 44 12.88 -7.97 -0.18
C SER A 44 13.39 -7.86 1.26
N THR A 45 14.62 -8.33 1.51
CA THR A 45 15.50 -7.80 2.57
C THR A 45 16.04 -6.41 2.22
N SER A 46 15.78 -5.96 0.99
CA SER A 46 16.14 -4.63 0.50
C SER A 46 14.89 -3.80 0.25
N SER A 47 14.68 -2.71 0.99
CA SER A 47 13.78 -1.60 0.65
C SER A 47 13.50 -1.49 -0.84
N SER A 48 12.43 -2.15 -1.30
CA SER A 48 11.71 -1.69 -2.48
C SER A 48 11.40 -0.23 -2.19
N SER A 49 11.88 0.68 -3.05
CA SER A 49 11.49 2.08 -2.90
C SER A 49 9.96 2.09 -2.88
N THR A 50 9.35 2.72 -1.88
CA THR A 50 7.89 2.77 -1.78
C THR A 50 7.25 3.31 -3.07
N GLY A 51 8.00 4.08 -3.86
CA GLY A 51 7.64 4.46 -5.23
C GLY A 51 7.43 3.27 -6.18
N HIS A 52 8.29 2.24 -6.15
CA HIS A 52 8.09 1.02 -6.95
C HIS A 52 6.81 0.28 -6.55
N GLU A 53 6.52 0.18 -5.25
CA GLU A 53 5.29 -0.44 -4.76
C GLU A 53 4.04 0.30 -5.26
N LEU A 54 4.08 1.64 -5.27
CA LEU A 54 3.04 2.48 -5.86
C LEU A 54 2.94 2.29 -7.38
N ALA A 55 4.05 2.08 -8.09
CA ALA A 55 4.05 1.81 -9.52
C ALA A 55 3.37 0.46 -9.83
N CYS A 56 3.76 -0.60 -9.12
CA CYS A 56 3.11 -1.92 -9.24
C CYS A 56 1.61 -1.86 -8.93
N LEU A 57 1.22 -1.02 -7.98
CA LEU A 57 -0.18 -0.82 -7.63
C LEU A 57 -0.96 -0.12 -8.76
N GLN A 58 -0.34 0.83 -9.46
CA GLN A 58 -0.95 1.46 -10.63
C GLN A 58 -1.22 0.43 -11.73
N ASP A 59 -0.24 -0.42 -12.04
CA ASP A 59 -0.40 -1.51 -13.00
C ASP A 59 -1.55 -2.44 -12.59
N LEU A 60 -1.60 -2.82 -11.31
CA LEU A 60 -2.68 -3.66 -10.77
C LEU A 60 -4.05 -3.03 -10.98
N TYR A 61 -4.19 -1.72 -10.75
CA TYR A 61 -5.46 -1.02 -10.95
C TYR A 61 -5.82 -0.84 -12.42
N ASP A 62 -4.85 -0.79 -13.33
CA ASP A 62 -5.11 -0.82 -14.77
C ASP A 62 -5.68 -2.19 -15.19
N TYR A 63 -5.20 -3.29 -14.61
CA TYR A 63 -5.83 -4.61 -14.78
C TYR A 63 -7.23 -4.71 -14.16
N VAL A 64 -7.45 -4.08 -13.00
CA VAL A 64 -8.79 -4.02 -12.38
C VAL A 64 -9.75 -3.25 -13.27
N ASP A 65 -9.34 -2.13 -13.85
CA ASP A 65 -10.17 -1.38 -14.78
C ASP A 65 -10.58 -2.24 -15.99
N MET A 66 -9.64 -2.99 -16.56
CA MET A 66 -9.95 -3.95 -17.62
C MET A 66 -10.92 -5.05 -17.15
N LEU A 67 -10.71 -5.63 -15.96
CA LEU A 67 -11.61 -6.65 -15.39
C LEU A 67 -13.05 -6.13 -15.25
N LEU A 68 -13.22 -4.88 -14.80
CA LEU A 68 -14.53 -4.26 -14.57
C LEU A 68 -15.28 -3.95 -15.88
N GLN A 69 -14.58 -3.89 -17.02
CA GLN A 69 -15.20 -3.68 -18.33
C GLN A 69 -15.86 -4.95 -18.90
N PHE A 70 -15.58 -6.15 -18.37
CA PHE A 70 -16.18 -7.38 -18.88
C PHE A 70 -17.65 -7.54 -18.49
N PRO A 71 -18.56 -7.86 -19.43
CA PRO A 71 -19.98 -8.07 -19.13
C PRO A 71 -20.25 -9.13 -18.05
N LEU A 72 -19.47 -10.21 -18.04
CA LEU A 72 -19.60 -11.27 -17.02
C LEU A 72 -19.21 -10.77 -15.62
N THR A 73 -18.18 -9.92 -15.53
CA THR A 73 -17.80 -9.27 -14.27
C THR A 73 -18.91 -8.34 -13.80
N GLN A 74 -19.44 -7.52 -14.71
CA GLN A 74 -20.53 -6.58 -14.39
C GLN A 74 -21.78 -7.32 -13.91
N GLN A 75 -22.16 -8.40 -14.59
CA GLN A 75 -23.27 -9.25 -14.18
C GLN A 75 -23.02 -9.89 -12.81
N ALA A 76 -21.80 -10.38 -12.55
CA ALA A 76 -21.46 -10.97 -11.25
C ALA A 76 -21.51 -9.95 -10.10
N LEU A 77 -21.14 -8.69 -10.36
CA LEU A 77 -21.19 -7.60 -9.38
C LEU A 77 -22.62 -7.08 -9.14
N ALA A 78 -23.47 -7.08 -10.17
CA ALA A 78 -24.86 -6.63 -10.08
C ALA A 78 -25.81 -7.66 -9.43
N GLN A 79 -25.35 -8.89 -9.18
CA GLN A 79 -26.14 -9.91 -8.50
C GLN A 79 -26.46 -9.49 -7.06
N ASP A 80 -27.74 -9.53 -6.69
CA ASP A 80 -28.21 -9.14 -5.35
C ASP A 80 -27.55 -9.97 -4.23
N GLN A 81 -27.24 -11.24 -4.49
CA GLN A 81 -26.52 -12.11 -3.56
C GLN A 81 -25.11 -11.59 -3.21
N GLN A 82 -24.47 -10.83 -4.11
CA GLN A 82 -23.14 -10.26 -3.91
C GLN A 82 -23.18 -8.82 -3.36
N ARG A 83 -24.35 -8.19 -3.28
CA ARG A 83 -24.53 -6.77 -2.94
C ARG A 83 -23.80 -6.36 -1.65
N LYS A 84 -24.00 -7.13 -0.57
CA LYS A 84 -23.35 -6.88 0.73
C LYS A 84 -21.82 -6.92 0.61
N SER A 85 -21.28 -7.84 -0.17
CA SER A 85 -19.84 -7.98 -0.36
C SER A 85 -19.27 -6.89 -1.27
N VAL A 86 -20.03 -6.42 -2.27
CA VAL A 86 -19.66 -5.24 -3.08
C VAL A 86 -19.64 -3.98 -2.23
N GLU A 87 -20.65 -3.79 -1.38
CA GLU A 87 -20.71 -2.67 -0.42
C GLU A 87 -19.49 -2.67 0.52
N GLN A 88 -19.04 -3.84 0.99
CA GLN A 88 -17.80 -3.95 1.77
C GLN A 88 -16.56 -3.51 0.98
N VAL A 89 -16.44 -3.89 -0.30
CA VAL A 89 -15.33 -3.46 -1.17
C VAL A 89 -15.38 -1.95 -1.40
N LEU A 90 -16.58 -1.39 -1.61
CA LEU A 90 -16.78 0.05 -1.76
C LEU A 90 -16.45 0.79 -0.46
N ASP A 91 -16.91 0.33 0.70
CA ASP A 91 -16.54 0.89 2.01
C ASP A 91 -15.01 0.88 2.21
N ALA A 92 -14.36 -0.23 1.87
CA ALA A 92 -12.91 -0.33 1.97
C ALA A 92 -12.21 0.65 1.04
N SER A 93 -12.66 0.78 -0.21
CA SER A 93 -12.10 1.76 -1.15
C SER A 93 -12.26 3.21 -0.69
N LEU A 94 -13.31 3.53 0.09
CA LEU A 94 -13.47 4.86 0.68
C LEU A 94 -12.40 5.14 1.73
N VAL A 95 -12.18 4.17 2.63
CA VAL A 95 -11.12 4.26 3.64
C VAL A 95 -9.74 4.36 2.99
N LEU A 96 -9.50 3.63 1.89
CA LEU A 96 -8.27 3.75 1.12
C LEU A 96 -8.06 5.17 0.57
N LEU A 97 -9.11 5.80 0.03
CA LEU A 97 -9.05 7.19 -0.44
C LEU A 97 -8.74 8.18 0.69
N ASP A 98 -9.36 8.01 1.86
CA ASP A 98 -9.10 8.85 3.03
C ASP A 98 -7.64 8.71 3.50
N VAL A 99 -7.10 7.48 3.46
CA VAL A 99 -5.71 7.20 3.79
C VAL A 99 -4.75 7.81 2.77
N CYS A 100 -5.05 7.73 1.46
CA CYS A 100 -4.30 8.42 0.43
C CYS A 100 -4.29 9.94 0.65
N GLY A 101 -5.43 10.53 1.01
CA GLY A 101 -5.51 11.95 1.37
C GLY A 101 -4.58 12.30 2.53
N THR A 102 -4.63 11.51 3.61
CA THR A 102 -3.74 11.70 4.77
C THR A 102 -2.26 11.55 4.41
N ALA A 103 -1.92 10.57 3.56
CA ALA A 103 -0.54 10.36 3.09
C ALA A 103 -0.05 11.54 2.24
N LYS A 104 -0.89 12.06 1.35
CA LYS A 104 -0.60 13.24 0.52
C LYS A 104 -0.37 14.48 1.39
N ASP A 105 -1.24 14.75 2.35
CA ASP A 105 -1.09 15.87 3.28
C ASP A 105 0.20 15.74 4.11
N ALA A 106 0.53 14.52 4.53
CA ALA A 106 1.74 14.23 5.29
C ALA A 106 3.03 14.47 4.48
N LEU A 107 3.05 14.07 3.20
CA LEU A 107 4.14 14.34 2.26
C LEU A 107 4.28 15.86 2.04
N LEU A 108 3.18 16.53 1.70
CA LEU A 108 3.16 17.98 1.43
C LEU A 108 3.67 18.78 2.63
N ARG A 109 3.17 18.49 3.83
CA ARG A 109 3.63 19.15 5.07
C ARG A 109 5.11 18.89 5.34
N THR A 110 5.60 17.67 5.10
CA THR A 110 7.01 17.35 5.29
C THR A 110 7.88 18.14 4.29
N LYS A 111 7.47 18.19 3.02
CA LYS A 111 8.15 18.92 1.95
C LYS A 111 8.24 20.42 2.21
N GLU A 112 7.12 21.06 2.57
CA GLU A 112 7.08 22.49 2.89
C GLU A 112 8.03 22.81 4.04
N CYS A 113 8.04 22.01 5.10
CA CYS A 113 8.95 22.20 6.23
C CYS A 113 10.42 21.99 5.81
N THR A 114 10.71 21.02 4.94
CA THR A 114 12.04 20.80 4.36
C THR A 114 12.50 22.02 3.56
N GLN A 115 11.64 22.58 2.70
CA GLN A 115 11.93 23.75 1.89
C GLN A 115 12.12 25.03 2.71
N GLU A 116 11.28 25.25 3.73
CA GLU A 116 11.45 26.35 4.69
C GLU A 116 12.84 26.28 5.35
N LEU A 117 13.22 25.10 5.82
CA LEU A 117 14.49 24.89 6.51
C LEU A 117 15.69 25.06 5.56
N GLN A 118 15.63 24.51 4.35
CA GLN A 118 16.64 24.75 3.31
C GLN A 118 16.78 26.25 3.00
N SER A 119 15.66 26.99 2.90
CA SER A 119 15.66 28.43 2.65
C SER A 119 16.33 29.21 3.78
N VAL A 120 16.12 28.82 5.03
CA VAL A 120 16.83 29.40 6.18
C VAL A 120 18.34 29.11 6.10
N LEU A 121 18.71 27.86 5.82
CA LEU A 121 20.11 27.45 5.71
C LEU A 121 20.85 28.15 4.57
N ARG A 122 20.20 28.37 3.42
CA ARG A 122 20.77 29.12 2.28
C ARG A 122 20.98 30.60 2.60
N ARG A 123 20.07 31.21 3.36
CA ARG A 123 20.14 32.65 3.73
C ARG A 123 21.16 32.94 4.84
N ARG A 124 21.33 32.06 5.82
CA ARG A 124 22.24 32.27 6.97
C ARG A 124 23.64 31.68 6.76
N ARG A 125 24.34 32.14 5.72
CA ARG A 125 25.72 31.69 5.42
C ARG A 125 26.71 32.14 6.52
N GLY A 126 26.83 31.36 7.61
CA GLY A 126 27.83 31.55 8.67
C GLY A 126 27.31 31.86 10.08
N GLY A 127 25.99 31.95 10.30
CA GLY A 127 25.40 32.22 11.62
C GLY A 127 24.45 31.11 12.08
N VAL A 128 24.73 30.50 13.24
CA VAL A 128 23.93 29.39 13.83
C VAL A 128 22.76 29.90 14.67
N GLU A 129 22.74 31.20 14.96
CA GLU A 129 21.75 31.85 15.82
C GLU A 129 20.34 31.70 15.23
N GLY A 130 19.37 31.24 16.03
CA GLY A 130 17.98 31.00 15.60
C GLY A 130 17.74 29.77 14.73
N LEU A 131 18.77 29.08 14.22
CA LEU A 131 18.59 27.86 13.42
C LEU A 131 18.03 26.71 14.26
N GLY A 132 18.41 26.62 15.54
CA GLY A 132 17.87 25.63 16.46
C GLY A 132 16.34 25.71 16.61
N ASP A 133 15.77 26.90 16.56
CA ASP A 133 14.32 27.10 16.67
C ASP A 133 13.59 26.65 15.40
N GLU A 134 14.17 26.90 14.21
CA GLU A 134 13.62 26.41 12.94
C GLU A 134 13.67 24.89 12.83
N VAL A 135 14.76 24.26 13.30
CA VAL A 135 14.82 22.79 13.36
C VAL A 135 13.80 22.24 14.35
N ARG A 136 13.58 22.90 15.49
CA ARG A 136 12.55 22.52 16.47
C ARG A 136 11.13 22.65 15.88
N LYS A 137 10.88 23.69 15.08
CA LYS A 137 9.63 23.88 14.33
C LYS A 137 9.41 22.73 13.34
N TYR A 138 10.42 22.35 12.56
CA TYR A 138 10.38 21.18 11.67
C TYR A 138 10.02 19.89 12.43
N LEU A 139 10.71 19.60 13.53
CA LEU A 139 10.47 18.38 14.33
C LEU A 139 9.06 18.37 14.96
N THR A 140 8.56 19.54 15.34
CA THR A 140 7.18 19.69 15.85
C THR A 140 6.16 19.40 14.76
N SER A 141 6.34 19.96 13.56
CA SER A 141 5.51 19.65 12.40
C SER A 141 5.52 18.15 12.09
N LYS A 142 6.71 17.53 12.12
CA LYS A 142 6.86 16.08 11.89
C LYS A 142 6.12 15.24 12.91
N LYS A 143 6.09 15.67 14.18
CA LYS A 143 5.30 15.02 15.24
C LYS A 143 3.80 15.07 14.95
N GLU A 144 3.28 16.18 14.43
CA GLU A 144 1.87 16.29 14.03
C GLU A 144 1.54 15.39 12.83
N VAL A 145 2.44 15.32 11.84
CA VAL A 145 2.34 14.36 10.72
C VAL A 145 2.24 12.92 11.24
N ARG A 146 3.13 12.51 12.16
CA ARG A 146 3.10 11.16 12.76
C ARG A 146 1.78 10.87 13.48
N LYS A 147 1.19 11.87 14.15
CA LYS A 147 -0.13 11.70 14.81
C LYS A 147 -1.24 11.48 13.79
N ALA A 148 -1.26 12.24 12.69
CA ALA A 148 -2.23 12.06 11.62
C ALA A 148 -2.12 10.66 10.99
N ILE A 149 -0.88 10.24 10.67
CA ILE A 149 -0.60 8.90 10.14
C ILE A 149 -1.03 7.80 11.12
N SER A 150 -0.77 7.97 12.42
CA SER A 150 -1.19 7.01 13.44
C SER A 150 -2.71 6.84 13.51
N LYS A 151 -3.50 7.88 13.19
CA LYS A 151 -4.96 7.78 13.09
C LYS A 151 -5.37 7.03 11.81
N ALA A 152 -4.76 7.36 10.67
CA ALA A 152 -5.00 6.65 9.41
C ALA A 152 -4.73 5.15 9.52
N PHE A 153 -3.65 4.75 10.19
CA PHE A 153 -3.36 3.33 10.46
C PHE A 153 -4.45 2.61 11.24
N LYS A 154 -5.06 3.28 12.24
CA LYS A 154 -6.15 2.67 13.02
C LYS A 154 -7.36 2.42 12.14
N ASN A 155 -7.69 3.37 11.27
CA ASN A 155 -8.79 3.22 10.31
C ASN A 155 -8.53 2.07 9.34
N LEU A 156 -7.30 1.96 8.83
CA LEU A 156 -6.87 0.87 7.95
C LEU A 156 -7.02 -0.50 8.63
N LYS A 157 -6.52 -0.64 9.87
CA LYS A 157 -6.65 -1.89 10.65
C LYS A 157 -8.09 -2.26 10.96
N HIS A 158 -8.92 -1.27 11.30
CA HIS A 158 -10.34 -1.51 11.53
C HIS A 158 -11.03 -2.03 10.27
N MET A 159 -10.70 -1.47 9.10
CA MET A 159 -11.24 -1.92 7.83
C MET A 159 -10.74 -3.33 7.46
N ASP A 160 -9.48 -3.66 7.72
CA ASP A 160 -8.91 -4.98 7.44
C ASP A 160 -9.69 -6.07 8.19
N ASN A 161 -9.91 -5.85 9.49
CA ASN A 161 -10.72 -6.74 10.33
C ASN A 161 -12.16 -6.90 9.81
N LYS A 162 -12.76 -5.82 9.28
CA LYS A 162 -14.09 -5.86 8.67
C LYS A 162 -14.09 -6.70 7.38
N LEU A 163 -13.08 -6.53 6.53
CA LEU A 163 -12.97 -7.22 5.24
C LEU A 163 -12.70 -8.73 5.38
N MET A 164 -11.90 -9.10 6.40
CA MET A 164 -11.52 -10.47 6.72
C MET A 164 -12.57 -11.23 7.54
N SER A 165 -13.67 -10.58 7.94
CA SER A 165 -14.78 -11.28 8.59
C SER A 165 -15.38 -12.32 7.62
N LYS A 166 -15.57 -13.55 8.11
CA LYS A 166 -16.09 -14.67 7.29
C LYS A 166 -17.55 -14.40 6.95
N ASP A 167 -17.78 -13.85 5.77
CA ASP A 167 -19.12 -13.62 5.22
C ASP A 167 -19.30 -14.51 3.99
N GLY A 168 -20.01 -15.64 4.17
CA GLY A 168 -20.55 -16.50 3.11
C GLY A 168 -19.60 -16.97 2.01
N GLU A 169 -20.18 -17.60 0.99
CA GLU A 169 -19.49 -17.97 -0.25
C GLU A 169 -19.41 -16.72 -1.14
N THR A 170 -18.21 -16.15 -1.25
CA THR A 170 -17.96 -14.92 -2.02
C THR A 170 -17.62 -15.27 -3.47
N GLY A 171 -18.27 -14.62 -4.44
CA GLY A 171 -18.00 -14.87 -5.87
C GLY A 171 -16.54 -14.57 -6.26
N ALA A 172 -16.03 -15.26 -7.29
CA ALA A 172 -14.62 -15.17 -7.71
C ALA A 172 -14.15 -13.71 -7.95
N VAL A 173 -14.97 -12.91 -8.64
CA VAL A 173 -14.69 -11.48 -8.91
C VAL A 173 -14.53 -10.68 -7.62
N ILE A 174 -15.44 -10.86 -6.67
CA ILE A 174 -15.39 -10.15 -5.39
C ILE A 174 -14.17 -10.58 -4.59
N SER A 175 -13.84 -11.88 -4.59
CA SER A 175 -12.62 -12.39 -3.97
C SER A 175 -11.38 -11.70 -4.54
N THR A 176 -11.26 -11.58 -5.87
CA THR A 176 -10.18 -10.86 -6.53
C THR A 176 -10.14 -9.38 -6.09
N LEU A 177 -11.28 -8.68 -6.07
CA LEU A 177 -11.33 -7.28 -5.62
C LEU A 177 -10.91 -7.12 -4.14
N LYS A 178 -11.32 -8.05 -3.26
CA LYS A 178 -10.89 -8.05 -1.85
C LYS A 178 -9.37 -8.24 -1.73
N GLN A 179 -8.76 -9.08 -2.57
CA GLN A 179 -7.31 -9.25 -2.60
C GLN A 179 -6.57 -7.99 -3.09
N VAL A 180 -7.11 -7.30 -4.09
CA VAL A 180 -6.58 -6.00 -4.56
C VAL A 180 -6.64 -4.96 -3.45
N VAL A 181 -7.77 -4.88 -2.73
CA VAL A 181 -7.91 -3.99 -1.57
C VAL A 181 -6.86 -4.33 -0.52
N ALA A 182 -6.68 -5.61 -0.15
CA ALA A 182 -5.68 -6.02 0.82
C ALA A 182 -4.24 -5.67 0.39
N ALA A 183 -3.90 -5.88 -0.88
CA ALA A 183 -2.60 -5.48 -1.44
C ALA A 183 -2.38 -3.96 -1.35
N THR A 184 -3.42 -3.18 -1.68
CA THR A 184 -3.43 -1.72 -1.56
C THR A 184 -3.19 -1.27 -0.12
N MET A 185 -3.87 -1.90 0.84
CA MET A 185 -3.67 -1.61 2.27
C MET A 185 -2.23 -1.84 2.69
N GLY A 186 -1.59 -2.92 2.21
CA GLY A 186 -0.17 -3.19 2.43
C GLY A 186 0.74 -2.07 1.93
N VAL A 187 0.58 -1.63 0.67
CA VAL A 187 1.37 -0.52 0.09
C VAL A 187 1.18 0.77 0.87
N LEU A 188 -0.07 1.13 1.18
CA LEU A 188 -0.34 2.35 1.95
C LEU A 188 0.24 2.27 3.36
N GLN A 189 0.24 1.08 3.99
CA GLN A 189 0.90 0.87 5.28
C GLN A 189 2.42 1.05 5.18
N SER A 190 3.06 0.53 4.13
CA SER A 190 4.48 0.77 3.86
C SER A 190 4.77 2.26 3.67
N LEU A 191 3.96 2.96 2.86
CA LEU A 191 4.08 4.40 2.62
C LEU A 191 3.91 5.24 3.88
N LEU A 192 2.89 4.98 4.67
CA LEU A 192 2.67 5.69 5.92
C LEU A 192 3.81 5.45 6.93
N SER A 193 4.37 4.23 6.94
CA SER A 193 5.52 3.89 7.77
C SER A 193 6.78 4.63 7.29
N PHE A 194 6.98 4.66 5.98
CA PHE A 194 8.06 5.40 5.32
C PHE A 194 8.02 6.88 5.71
N ILE A 195 6.87 7.54 5.57
CA ILE A 195 6.70 8.95 5.91
C ILE A 195 6.89 9.18 7.41
N SER A 196 6.40 8.28 8.27
CA SER A 196 6.51 8.45 9.72
C SER A 196 7.93 8.30 10.24
N GLY A 197 8.74 7.43 9.62
CA GLY A 197 10.06 7.05 10.12
C GLY A 197 10.00 6.16 11.38
N PRO A 198 11.17 5.68 11.83
CA PRO A 198 11.29 4.60 12.82
C PRO A 198 10.74 4.92 14.23
N GLU A 199 10.61 6.20 14.61
CA GLU A 199 10.02 6.59 15.91
C GLU A 199 8.54 6.19 16.08
N ALA A 200 7.85 5.85 14.99
CA ALA A 200 6.49 5.30 15.05
C ALA A 200 6.45 3.79 15.31
N SER A 201 7.56 3.07 15.04
CA SER A 201 7.65 1.60 15.15
C SER A 201 7.81 1.14 16.61
N SER A 202 8.54 1.89 17.45
CA SER A 202 8.83 1.48 18.84
C SER A 202 7.59 1.38 19.74
N ARG A 203 6.54 2.15 19.48
CA ARG A 203 5.28 2.06 20.25
C ARG A 203 4.35 0.93 19.81
N TRP A 204 4.54 0.35 18.63
CA TRP A 204 3.68 -0.74 18.12
C TRP A 204 4.36 -2.10 18.06
N SER A 205 5.69 -2.15 17.93
CA SER A 205 6.45 -3.40 18.05
C SER A 205 6.39 -3.97 19.47
N LEU A 206 6.25 -3.13 20.49
CA LEU A 206 6.13 -3.57 21.89
C LEU A 206 4.77 -4.21 22.22
N VAL A 207 3.69 -3.87 21.52
CA VAL A 207 2.36 -4.45 21.78
C VAL A 207 2.16 -5.77 21.01
N SER A 208 2.95 -6.00 19.96
CA SER A 208 2.87 -7.21 19.13
C SER A 208 3.82 -8.32 19.59
N LYS A 209 4.85 -7.98 20.38
CA LYS A 209 5.88 -8.92 20.87
C LYS A 209 5.50 -9.70 22.15
N LEU A 210 4.30 -9.49 22.70
CA LEU A 210 3.86 -10.21 23.91
C LEU A 210 3.20 -11.57 23.62
N MET A 211 2.96 -11.92 22.35
CA MET A 211 2.25 -13.16 21.98
C MET A 211 3.11 -14.21 21.27
N HIS A 212 4.35 -13.88 20.88
CA HIS A 212 5.30 -14.87 20.32
C HIS A 212 6.69 -14.68 20.95
N GLN A 213 6.88 -15.32 22.10
CA GLN A 213 8.17 -15.43 22.75
C GLN A 213 9.02 -16.47 22.01
N LYS A 214 10.04 -16.00 21.28
CA LYS A 214 11.42 -16.56 21.20
C LYS A 214 12.15 -15.84 20.06
N SER A 215 12.90 -14.79 20.38
CA SER A 215 13.93 -14.30 19.46
C SER A 215 15.21 -14.06 20.25
N VAL A 216 16.21 -14.80 19.80
CA VAL A 216 17.60 -14.79 20.22
C VAL A 216 18.18 -13.40 19.97
N TRP A 217 19.00 -12.97 20.91
CA TRP A 217 19.84 -11.79 20.82
C TRP A 217 20.68 -11.89 19.53
N CYS A 218 20.36 -11.08 18.52
CA CYS A 218 21.18 -10.89 17.33
C CYS A 218 21.42 -9.41 17.11
N GLU A 219 22.63 -9.16 16.62
CA GLU A 219 23.43 -7.93 16.61
C GLU A 219 22.77 -6.76 15.87
N GLU A 220 23.34 -5.57 16.07
CA GLU A 220 23.00 -4.30 15.41
C GLU A 220 22.69 -4.49 13.91
N GLU A 221 21.43 -4.72 13.56
CA GLU A 221 20.97 -4.49 12.20
C GLU A 221 21.08 -2.98 11.96
N GLU A 222 21.91 -2.59 10.99
CA GLU A 222 21.88 -1.25 10.40
C GLU A 222 20.41 -0.88 10.18
N GLU A 223 19.91 0.05 11.00
CA GLU A 223 18.54 0.53 10.92
C GLU A 223 18.38 1.10 9.51
N LYS A 224 17.70 0.35 8.64
CA LYS A 224 17.55 0.73 7.24
C LYS A 224 16.66 1.96 7.15
N THR A 225 17.30 3.12 7.19
CA THR A 225 16.63 4.41 7.20
C THR A 225 16.29 4.84 5.77
N ASN A 226 15.19 5.58 5.64
CA ASN A 226 14.82 6.24 4.39
C ASN A 226 15.29 7.70 4.36
N GLU A 227 15.18 8.34 3.21
CA GLU A 227 15.63 9.72 2.96
C GLU A 227 15.00 10.73 3.92
N ILE A 228 13.72 10.55 4.27
CA ILE A 228 13.01 11.41 5.24
C ILE A 228 13.58 11.20 6.66
N ALA A 229 13.85 9.96 7.05
CA ALA A 229 14.44 9.60 8.33
C ALA A 229 15.90 10.06 8.44
N ASN A 230 16.67 9.98 7.35
CA ASN A 230 18.06 10.46 7.27
C ASN A 230 18.13 11.96 7.47
N ALA A 231 17.26 12.72 6.80
CA ALA A 231 17.14 14.16 7.00
C ALA A 231 16.83 14.49 8.48
N GLU A 232 15.89 13.79 9.09
CA GLU A 232 15.55 14.01 10.50
C GLU A 232 16.70 13.64 11.45
N ALA A 233 17.43 12.55 11.19
CA ALA A 233 18.60 12.15 11.97
C ALA A 233 19.73 13.18 11.86
N ALA A 234 19.99 13.69 10.66
CA ALA A 234 20.96 14.76 10.42
C ALA A 234 20.57 16.04 11.20
N LEU A 235 19.29 16.40 11.20
CA LEU A 235 18.76 17.54 11.96
C LEU A 235 18.90 17.38 13.48
N ARG A 236 18.60 16.19 14.02
CA ARG A 236 18.81 15.89 15.44
C ARG A 236 20.28 15.96 15.83
N SER A 237 21.16 15.40 15.00
CA SER A 237 22.62 15.45 15.19
C SER A 237 23.13 16.89 15.16
N PHE A 238 22.60 17.71 14.25
CA PHE A 238 22.93 19.13 14.15
C PHE A 238 22.57 19.90 15.42
N ILE A 239 21.34 19.72 15.96
CA ILE A 239 20.94 20.35 17.22
C ILE A 239 21.87 19.94 18.38
N LYS A 240 22.27 18.66 18.44
CA LYS A 240 23.10 18.14 19.53
C LYS A 240 24.54 18.66 19.50
N SER A 241 25.11 18.77 18.30
CA SER A 241 26.52 19.12 18.12
C SER A 241 26.78 20.62 18.00
N GLY A 242 25.80 21.41 17.54
CA GLY A 242 25.95 22.84 17.29
C GLY A 242 27.04 23.20 16.26
N ASN A 243 27.57 22.20 15.54
CA ASN A 243 28.76 22.34 14.72
C ASN A 243 28.40 22.65 13.27
N VAL A 244 28.89 23.80 12.78
CA VAL A 244 28.65 24.31 11.43
C VAL A 244 29.11 23.33 10.34
N LYS A 245 30.09 22.46 10.63
CA LYS A 245 30.54 21.42 9.70
C LYS A 245 29.45 20.41 9.31
N HIS A 246 28.37 20.28 10.08
CA HIS A 246 27.24 19.41 9.75
C HIS A 246 26.18 20.07 8.86
N VAL A 247 26.28 21.38 8.59
CA VAL A 247 25.27 22.11 7.80
C VAL A 247 25.20 21.58 6.37
N GLU A 248 26.33 21.30 5.73
CA GLU A 248 26.39 20.76 4.37
C GLU A 248 25.73 19.37 4.30
N ASN A 249 26.03 18.51 5.26
CA ASN A 249 25.38 17.20 5.37
C ASN A 249 23.86 17.33 5.55
N VAL A 250 23.40 18.22 6.43
CA VAL A 250 21.97 18.49 6.62
C VAL A 250 21.32 18.98 5.33
N GLN A 251 21.96 19.87 4.59
CA GLN A 251 21.43 20.36 3.31
C GLN A 251 21.29 19.24 2.28
N ASN A 252 22.29 18.37 2.16
CA ASN A 252 22.25 17.22 1.25
C ASN A 252 21.13 16.26 1.62
N GLU A 253 20.98 15.90 2.89
CA GLU A 253 19.91 15.01 3.34
C GLU A 253 18.52 15.63 3.16
N LEU A 254 18.37 16.94 3.43
CA LEU A 254 17.12 17.65 3.16
C LEU A 254 16.78 17.64 1.66
N GLN A 255 17.77 17.83 0.78
CA GLN A 255 17.56 17.79 -0.67
C GLN A 255 17.16 16.39 -1.15
N ASN A 256 17.84 15.35 -0.66
CA ASN A 256 17.49 13.96 -0.98
C ASN A 256 16.06 13.64 -0.52
N SER A 257 15.68 14.07 0.68
CA SER A 257 14.32 13.89 1.20
C SER A 257 13.27 14.62 0.35
N GLU A 258 13.58 15.82 -0.15
CA GLU A 258 12.66 16.61 -0.98
C GLU A 258 12.39 15.93 -2.33
N LEU A 259 13.46 15.44 -2.99
CA LEU A 259 13.34 14.69 -4.25
C LEU A 259 12.53 13.40 -4.05
N CYS A 260 12.83 12.64 -2.99
CA CYS A 260 12.09 11.45 -2.65
C CYS A 260 10.59 11.75 -2.39
N ILE A 261 10.29 12.84 -1.66
CA ILE A 261 8.91 13.24 -1.40
C ILE A 261 8.20 13.61 -2.71
N GLN A 262 8.86 14.31 -3.63
CA GLN A 262 8.29 14.65 -4.94
C GLN A 262 7.88 13.39 -5.71
N ASP A 263 8.76 12.39 -5.80
CA ASP A 263 8.47 11.14 -6.51
C ASP A 263 7.28 10.39 -5.88
N LEU A 264 7.20 10.37 -4.54
CA LEU A 264 6.10 9.75 -3.81
C LEU A 264 4.78 10.50 -3.98
N GLU A 265 4.80 11.84 -4.00
CA GLU A 265 3.62 12.67 -4.26
C GLU A 265 3.03 12.38 -5.64
N GLU A 266 3.87 12.33 -6.67
CA GLU A 266 3.45 12.04 -8.04
C GLU A 266 2.90 10.61 -8.17
N GLY A 267 3.61 9.63 -7.62
CA GLY A 267 3.16 8.24 -7.61
C GLY A 267 1.83 8.05 -6.88
N LEU A 268 1.67 8.69 -5.71
CA LEU A 268 0.45 8.62 -4.92
C LEU A 268 -0.73 9.32 -5.61
N GLU A 269 -0.53 10.47 -6.22
CA GLU A 269 -1.55 11.19 -6.99
C GLU A 269 -2.03 10.37 -8.19
N SER A 270 -1.09 9.78 -8.92
CA SER A 270 -1.38 8.89 -10.05
C SER A 270 -2.18 7.65 -9.63
N PHE A 271 -1.80 7.05 -8.49
CA PHE A 271 -2.54 5.93 -7.90
C PHE A 271 -3.95 6.34 -7.43
N PHE A 272 -4.07 7.47 -6.72
CA PHE A 272 -5.34 7.98 -6.19
C PHE A 272 -6.40 8.14 -7.29
N ARG A 273 -6.00 8.66 -8.47
CA ARG A 273 -6.90 8.80 -9.62
C ARG A 273 -7.42 7.46 -10.13
N ARG A 274 -6.58 6.43 -10.18
CA ARG A 274 -6.98 5.07 -10.58
C ARG A 274 -7.92 4.43 -9.57
N LEU A 275 -7.66 4.63 -8.28
CA LEU A 275 -8.55 4.17 -7.21
C LEU A 275 -9.95 4.80 -7.33
N ILE A 276 -10.03 6.12 -7.57
CA ILE A 276 -11.31 6.80 -7.83
C ILE A 276 -12.01 6.20 -9.05
N LYS A 277 -11.28 6.04 -10.17
CA LYS A 277 -11.83 5.48 -11.40
C LYS A 277 -12.44 4.09 -11.15
N ALA A 278 -11.71 3.18 -10.52
CA ALA A 278 -12.19 1.85 -10.19
C ALA A 278 -13.44 1.89 -9.30
N ARG A 279 -13.46 2.73 -8.25
CA ARG A 279 -14.62 2.92 -7.38
C ARG A 279 -15.84 3.40 -8.16
N VAL A 280 -15.69 4.42 -9.00
CA VAL A 280 -16.78 4.97 -9.82
C VAL A 280 -17.32 3.91 -10.78
N THR A 281 -16.43 3.14 -11.42
CA THR A 281 -16.85 2.04 -12.29
C THR A 281 -17.68 1.01 -11.53
N VAL A 282 -17.25 0.56 -10.35
CA VAL A 282 -18.04 -0.38 -9.52
C VAL A 282 -19.38 0.22 -9.12
N LEU A 283 -19.42 1.50 -8.69
CA LEU A 283 -20.65 2.20 -8.33
C LEU A 283 -21.64 2.28 -9.51
N ASN A 284 -21.14 2.52 -10.72
CA ASN A 284 -22.00 2.55 -11.90
C ASN A 284 -22.58 1.17 -12.18
N ILE A 285 -21.78 0.10 -12.07
CA ILE A 285 -22.23 -1.28 -12.31
C ILE A 285 -23.37 -1.69 -11.36
N VAL A 286 -23.31 -1.32 -10.08
CA VAL A 286 -24.32 -1.74 -9.09
C VAL A 286 -25.55 -0.84 -9.02
N ASN A 287 -25.53 0.32 -9.67
CA ASN A 287 -26.66 1.27 -9.70
C ASN A 287 -27.38 1.30 -11.07
N CYS A 288 -26.91 0.53 -12.05
CA CYS A 288 -27.57 0.33 -13.34
C CYS A 288 -28.55 -0.84 -13.28
#